data_AF-A0A7X3V529-F1
#
_entry.id   AF-A0A7X3V529-F1
#
_cell.length_a   1.000
_cell.length_b   1.000
_cell.length_c   1.000
_cell.angle_alpha   90.00
_cell.angle_beta   90.00
_cell.angle_gamma   90.00
#
_symmetry.space_group_name_H-M   'P 1'
#
loop_
_entity.id
_entity.type
_entity.pdbx_description
1 polymer ?
#
loop_
_entity_poly.entity_id
_entity_poly.type
_entity_poly.pdbx_seq_one_letter_code
_entity_poly.pdbx_strand_id
1 'polypeptide(L)'
;MTYIFDNDSIMKWVVELETGPDTVSVPYRVDYQTDPVHLDVGPWDDGPVAGRTLFGIVEIQGPDRFQVDFEPADPDGDGSERPNGFSDQAVTFVRKVN
;
A
#
# COMPACT_ATOMS: atom_id res chain seq x y z
N MET A 1 4.30 -4.49 -12.68
CA MET A 1 4.17 -3.60 -11.50
C MET A 1 4.70 -4.35 -10.29
N THR A 2 5.64 -3.75 -9.58
CA THR A 2 6.29 -4.34 -8.41
C THR A 2 6.26 -3.34 -7.27
N TYR A 3 5.91 -3.80 -6.07
CA TYR A 3 5.96 -2.99 -4.85
C TYR A 3 7.15 -3.47 -4.02
N ILE A 4 7.98 -2.53 -3.58
CA ILE A 4 9.16 -2.80 -2.76
C ILE A 4 9.01 -1.96 -1.49
N PHE A 5 8.88 -2.63 -0.35
CA PHE A 5 8.83 -1.99 0.96
C PHE A 5 10.25 -1.96 1.54
N ASP A 6 10.84 -0.77 1.62
CA ASP A 6 12.18 -0.56 2.15
C ASP A 6 12.14 -0.37 3.67
N ASN A 7 13.23 -0.72 4.37
CA ASN A 7 13.26 -0.64 5.85
C ASN A 7 13.16 0.80 6.38
N ASP A 8 13.37 1.80 5.52
CA ASP A 8 13.33 3.22 5.85
C ASP A 8 11.92 3.83 5.76
N SER A 9 10.87 3.01 5.84
CA SER A 9 9.47 3.46 5.72
C SER A 9 9.15 4.11 4.36
N ILE A 10 9.85 3.69 3.31
CA ILE A 10 9.58 4.08 1.92
C ILE A 10 9.13 2.87 1.12
N MET A 11 7.97 3.00 0.47
CA MET A 11 7.49 2.06 -0.52
C MET A 11 7.86 2.59 -1.90
N LYS A 12 8.50 1.74 -2.71
CA LYS A 12 8.78 2.01 -4.12
C LYS A 12 7.76 1.27 -4.98
N TRP A 13 7.05 2.01 -5.80
CA TRP A 13 6.15 1.51 -6.83
C TRP A 13 6.89 1.53 -8.17
N VAL A 14 7.29 0.34 -8.64
CA VAL A 14 7.99 0.19 -9.92
C VAL A 14 7.00 -0.21 -11.00
N VAL A 15 6.84 0.66 -12.00
CA VAL A 15 5.97 0.46 -13.15
C VAL A 15 6.85 0.25 -14.38
N GLU A 16 6.70 -0.91 -15.03
CA GLU A 16 7.38 -1.19 -16.30
C GLU A 16 6.60 -0.51 -17.43
N LEU A 17 7.15 0.54 -18.02
CA LEU A 17 6.59 1.22 -19.19
C LEU A 17 7.34 0.79 -20.45
N GLU A 18 6.74 1.03 -21.63
CA GLU A 18 7.40 0.73 -22.91
C GLU A 18 8.72 1.52 -23.08
N THR A 19 8.85 2.67 -22.43
CA THR A 19 10.05 3.52 -22.44
C THR A 19 11.11 3.10 -21.41
N GLY A 20 10.82 2.09 -20.58
CA GLY A 20 11.63 1.66 -19.45
C GLY A 20 10.88 1.75 -18.11
N PRO A 21 11.48 1.26 -17.01
CA PRO A 21 10.85 1.30 -15.70
C PRO A 21 10.81 2.73 -15.16
N ASP A 22 9.67 3.10 -14.58
CA ASP A 22 9.51 4.29 -13.75
C ASP A 22 9.31 3.88 -12.28
N THR A 23 9.73 4.71 -11.34
CA THR A 23 9.66 4.42 -9.90
C THR A 23 9.11 5.60 -9.12
N VAL A 24 7.96 5.40 -8.49
CA VAL A 24 7.39 6.35 -7.52
C VAL A 24 7.78 5.90 -6.13
N SER A 25 8.35 6.80 -5.32
CA SER A 25 8.65 6.54 -3.91
C SER A 25 7.63 7.27 -3.04
N VAL A 26 7.05 6.56 -2.08
CA VAL A 26 6.03 7.13 -1.19
C VAL A 26 6.27 6.63 0.23
N PRO A 27 6.13 7.48 1.27
CA PRO A 27 6.22 7.03 2.65
C PRO A 27 5.12 6.02 2.98
N TYR A 28 5.45 5.08 3.86
CA TYR A 28 4.47 4.15 4.41
C TYR A 28 4.65 3.97 5.91
N ARG A 29 3.56 3.60 6.58
CA ARG A 29 3.55 3.25 8.01
C ARG A 29 2.83 1.93 8.19
N VAL A 30 3.35 1.08 9.07
CA VAL A 30 2.70 -0.18 9.46
C VAL A 30 2.48 -0.20 10.96
N ASP A 31 1.29 -0.62 11.36
CA ASP A 31 0.97 -0.93 12.75
C ASP A 31 0.58 -2.40 12.88
N TYR A 32 1.51 -3.19 13.42
CA TYR A 32 1.35 -4.61 13.67
C TYR A 32 0.57 -4.94 14.95
N GLN A 33 0.11 -3.93 15.71
CA GLN A 33 -0.68 -4.13 16.93
C GLN A 33 -2.18 -4.31 16.64
N THR A 34 -2.60 -4.14 15.40
CA THR A 34 -3.99 -4.31 14.96
C THR A 34 -4.19 -5.63 14.22
N ASP A 35 -5.43 -6.12 14.22
CA ASP A 35 -5.84 -7.28 13.43
C ASP A 35 -7.16 -6.95 12.69
N PRO A 36 -7.15 -6.81 11.36
CA PRO A 36 -5.99 -6.93 10.46
C PRO A 36 -4.91 -5.87 10.70
N VAL A 37 -3.69 -6.11 10.19
CA VAL A 37 -2.57 -5.18 10.31
C VAL A 37 -2.88 -3.88 9.55
N HIS A 38 -2.63 -2.74 10.15
CA HIS A 38 -2.82 -1.45 9.48
C HIS A 38 -1.59 -1.11 8.62
N LEU A 39 -1.83 -0.71 7.37
CA LEU A 39 -0.82 -0.23 6.43
C LEU A 39 -1.30 1.09 5.81
N ASP A 40 -0.53 2.15 5.99
CA ASP A 40 -0.81 3.46 5.43
C ASP A 40 0.26 3.81 4.41
N VAL A 41 -0.14 4.29 3.24
CA VAL A 41 0.77 4.63 2.14
C VAL A 41 0.45 6.02 1.63
N GLY A 42 1.31 6.99 1.93
CA GLY A 42 1.11 8.39 1.58
C GLY A 42 1.66 9.37 2.62
N PRO A 43 1.56 10.68 2.35
CA PRO A 43 0.86 11.27 1.21
C PRO A 43 1.58 11.03 -0.12
N TRP A 44 0.82 10.90 -1.20
CA TRP A 44 1.37 10.77 -2.56
C TRP A 44 1.64 12.17 -3.16
N ASP A 45 2.80 12.35 -3.79
CA ASP A 45 3.16 13.64 -4.39
C ASP A 45 2.53 13.88 -5.78
N ASP A 46 2.16 12.82 -6.49
CA ASP A 46 1.60 12.88 -7.85
C ASP A 46 0.64 11.71 -8.14
N GLY A 47 -0.03 11.77 -9.29
CA GLY A 47 -0.95 10.76 -9.79
C GLY A 47 -2.40 10.95 -9.33
N PRO A 48 -3.28 9.97 -9.60
CA PRO A 48 -4.72 10.06 -9.31
C PRO A 48 -5.07 10.25 -7.82
N VAL A 49 -4.12 9.97 -6.92
CA VAL A 49 -4.26 10.08 -5.47
C VAL A 49 -3.30 11.11 -4.87
N ALA A 50 -2.81 12.06 -5.68
CA ALA A 50 -1.94 13.14 -5.21
C ALA A 50 -2.56 13.90 -4.03
N GLY A 51 -1.74 14.19 -3.02
CA GLY A 51 -2.12 14.82 -1.76
C GLY A 51 -2.86 13.90 -0.78
N ARG A 52 -3.15 12.64 -1.14
CA ARG A 52 -3.93 11.71 -0.32
C ARG A 52 -3.05 10.64 0.31
N THR A 53 -3.54 10.09 1.42
CA THR A 53 -3.00 8.87 2.02
C THR A 53 -3.96 7.72 1.74
N LEU A 54 -3.42 6.58 1.33
CA LEU A 54 -4.16 5.32 1.24
C LEU A 54 -4.11 4.65 2.61
N PHE A 55 -5.24 4.60 3.30
CA PHE A 55 -5.38 3.92 4.59
C PHE A 55 -5.85 2.49 4.35
N GLY A 56 -5.08 1.50 4.80
CA GLY A 56 -5.29 0.12 4.42
C GLY A 56 -5.22 -0.89 5.55
N ILE A 57 -5.69 -2.09 5.24
CA ILE A 57 -5.62 -3.27 6.10
C ILE A 57 -4.90 -4.39 5.39
N VAL A 58 -4.15 -5.20 6.13
CA VAL A 58 -3.31 -6.28 5.62
C VAL A 58 -3.57 -7.56 6.40
N GLU A 59 -3.80 -8.65 5.68
CA GLU A 59 -3.87 -10.00 6.22
C GLU A 59 -2.70 -10.82 5.69
N ILE A 60 -1.85 -11.33 6.59
CA ILE A 60 -0.74 -12.20 6.25
C ILE A 60 -1.26 -13.63 6.17
N GLN A 61 -1.41 -14.14 4.94
CA GLN A 61 -1.98 -15.46 4.66
C GLN A 61 -0.92 -16.57 4.61
N GLY A 62 0.37 -16.22 4.73
CA GLY A 62 1.50 -17.14 4.73
C GLY A 62 2.84 -16.41 4.56
N PRO A 63 3.96 -17.16 4.48
CA PRO A 63 5.30 -16.56 4.41
C PRO A 63 5.53 -15.72 3.14
N ASP A 64 4.83 -16.05 2.06
CA ASP A 64 5.01 -15.43 0.74
C ASP A 64 3.71 -14.82 0.20
N ARG A 65 2.67 -14.69 1.03
CA ARG A 65 1.35 -14.24 0.59
C ARG A 65 0.70 -13.33 1.62
N PHE A 66 0.23 -12.18 1.16
CA PHE A 66 -0.60 -11.29 1.95
C PHE A 66 -1.70 -10.65 1.09
N GLN A 67 -2.82 -10.34 1.71
CA GLN A 67 -3.93 -9.63 1.09
C GLN A 67 -3.98 -8.21 1.66
N VAL A 68 -4.26 -7.23 0.81
CA VAL A 68 -4.38 -5.82 1.20
C VAL A 68 -5.66 -5.22 0.64
N ASP A 69 -6.29 -4.35 1.42
CA ASP A 69 -7.32 -3.44 0.94
C ASP A 69 -6.99 -2.01 1.38
N PHE A 70 -7.42 -1.01 0.60
CA PHE A 70 -7.12 0.40 0.84
C PHE A 70 -8.32 1.28 0.51
N GLU A 71 -8.48 2.35 1.28
CA GLU A 71 -9.33 3.48 0.93
C GLU A 71 -8.51 4.76 0.90
N PRO A 72 -8.67 5.61 -0.14
CA PRO A 72 -8.05 6.92 -0.17
C PRO A 72 -8.79 7.87 0.78
N ALA A 73 -8.07 8.53 1.67
CA ALA A 73 -8.62 9.65 2.42
C ALA A 73 -8.26 10.99 1.78
N ASP A 74 -9.05 12.02 2.08
CA ASP A 74 -8.68 13.39 1.73
C ASP A 74 -7.39 13.82 2.47
N PRO A 75 -6.71 14.90 2.02
CA PRO A 75 -5.42 15.31 2.60
C PRO A 75 -5.43 15.54 4.12
N ASP A 76 -6.59 15.90 4.68
CA ASP A 76 -6.80 16.11 6.12
C ASP A 76 -7.41 14.88 6.83
N GLY A 77 -7.43 13.71 6.16
CA GLY A 77 -8.01 12.48 6.68
C GLY A 77 -7.30 11.96 7.92
N ASP A 78 -8.09 11.45 8.87
CA ASP A 78 -7.61 10.91 10.15
C ASP A 78 -7.51 9.38 10.14
N GLY A 79 -7.81 8.75 9.01
CA GLY A 79 -7.82 7.30 8.83
C GLY A 79 -9.14 6.64 9.22
N SER A 80 -10.20 7.41 9.48
CA SER A 80 -11.56 6.90 9.68
C SER A 80 -12.15 6.22 8.43
N GLU A 81 -11.58 6.50 7.26
CA GLU A 81 -11.93 5.86 5.98
C GLU A 81 -11.35 4.45 5.84
N ARG A 82 -10.45 4.03 6.73
CA ARG A 82 -9.80 2.72 6.64
C ARG A 82 -10.85 1.60 6.52
N PRO A 83 -10.65 0.62 5.62
CA PRO A 83 -11.54 -0.52 5.51
C PRO A 83 -11.70 -1.26 6.85
N ASN A 84 -12.94 -1.63 7.19
CA ASN A 84 -13.23 -2.47 8.35
C ASN A 84 -13.12 -3.98 8.06
N GLY A 85 -12.79 -4.34 6.81
CA GLY A 85 -12.66 -5.71 6.32
C GLY A 85 -12.31 -5.69 4.82
N PHE A 86 -11.93 -6.85 4.29
CA PHE A 86 -11.55 -6.99 2.89
C PHE A 86 -12.79 -6.98 1.98
N SER A 87 -12.78 -6.09 1.00
CA SER A 87 -13.77 -5.98 -0.06
C SER A 87 -13.44 -6.89 -1.24
N ASP A 88 -14.33 -6.92 -2.24
CA ASP A 88 -14.10 -7.59 -3.52
C ASP A 88 -13.00 -6.91 -4.37
N GLN A 89 -12.50 -5.74 -3.96
CA GLN A 89 -11.39 -5.02 -4.61
C GLN A 89 -10.03 -5.31 -3.97
N ALA A 90 -10.00 -6.08 -2.88
CA ALA A 90 -8.76 -6.40 -2.19
C ALA A 90 -7.75 -7.10 -3.11
N VAL A 91 -6.48 -6.72 -2.99
CA VAL A 91 -5.39 -7.21 -3.83
C VAL A 91 -4.58 -8.23 -3.04
N THR A 92 -4.35 -9.40 -3.63
CA THR A 92 -3.42 -10.39 -3.08
C THR A 92 -2.04 -10.22 -3.69
N PHE A 93 -1.04 -10.02 -2.85
CA PHE A 93 0.36 -10.02 -3.22
C PHE A 93 0.98 -11.37 -2.91
N VAL A 94 1.78 -11.86 -3.86
CA VAL A 94 2.59 -13.07 -3.71
C VAL A 94 4.04 -12.70 -3.95
N ARG A 95 4.90 -12.99 -2.97
CA ARG A 95 6.34 -12.82 -3.13
C ARG A 95 6.82 -13.75 -4.25
N LYS A 96 7.42 -13.18 -5.28
CA LYS A 96 8.17 -13.95 -6.26
C LYS A 96 9.56 -14.22 -5.71
N VAL A 97 9.90 -15.50 -5.54
CA VAL A 97 11.27 -15.94 -5.30
C VAL A 97 11.89 -16.19 -6.67
N ASN A 98 12.95 -15.44 -6.99
CA ASN A 98 13.78 -15.68 -8.18
C ASN A 98 14.90 -16.67 -7.84
#